data_AF-A0A9E0J425-F1
#
_entry.id   AF-A0A9E0J425-F1
#
_cell.length_a   1.000
_cell.length_b   1.000
_cell.length_c   1.000
_cell.angle_alpha   90.00
_cell.angle_beta   90.00
_cell.angle_gamma   90.00
#
_symmetry.space_group_name_H-M   'P 1'
#
loop_
_entity.id
_entity.type
_entity.pdbx_description
1 polymer ?
#
loop_
_entity_poly.entity_id
_entity_poly.type
_entity_poly.pdbx_seq_one_letter_code
_entity_poly.pdbx_strand_id
1 'polypeptide(L)'
;QSTLADHLGVSFQQVQKYERGANRTSASMLVRIAEKLETTVGELVGENDRPTGDESLFEKLAVPGAVQLLEAFASVQQPSLRTAILNLTRSLIEETEEPAPKRAR
;
A
#
# COMPACT_ATOMS: atom_id res chain seq x y z
N GLN A 1 15.43 -15.01 -8.80
CA GLN A 1 14.81 -16.27 -9.25
C GLN A 1 15.60 -17.51 -8.85
N SER A 2 16.93 -17.59 -9.04
CA SER A 2 17.71 -18.77 -8.61
C SER A 2 17.57 -19.07 -7.11
N THR A 3 17.61 -18.05 -6.26
CA THR A 3 17.38 -18.18 -4.80
C THR A 3 15.99 -18.72 -4.44
N LEU A 4 14.97 -18.43 -5.25
CA LEU A 4 13.62 -18.96 -5.06
C LEU A 4 13.57 -20.43 -5.50
N ALA A 5 14.22 -20.75 -6.62
CA ALA A 5 14.36 -22.11 -7.12
C ALA A 5 15.05 -23.03 -6.08
N ASP A 6 16.14 -22.55 -5.48
CA ASP A 6 16.88 -23.24 -4.43
C ASP A 6 16.00 -23.49 -3.19
N HIS A 7 15.23 -22.48 -2.75
CA HIS A 7 14.31 -22.60 -1.61
C HIS A 7 13.14 -23.58 -1.88
N LEU A 8 12.66 -23.61 -3.13
CA LEU A 8 11.57 -24.50 -3.54
C LEU A 8 12.06 -25.93 -3.86
N GLY A 9 13.36 -26.12 -4.02
CA GLY A 9 13.95 -27.39 -4.45
C GLY A 9 13.62 -27.74 -5.90
N VAL A 10 13.48 -26.73 -6.76
CA VAL A 10 13.16 -26.89 -8.19
C VAL A 10 14.21 -26.21 -9.05
N SER A 11 14.27 -26.52 -10.33
CA SER A 11 15.20 -25.84 -11.23
C SER A 11 14.78 -24.39 -11.50
N PHE A 12 15.76 -23.54 -11.82
CA PHE A 12 15.50 -22.17 -12.27
C PHE A 12 14.51 -22.11 -13.45
N GLN A 13 14.67 -23.01 -14.42
CA GLN A 13 13.75 -23.13 -15.55
C GLN A 13 12.33 -23.51 -15.11
N GLN A 14 12.19 -24.29 -14.04
CA GLN A 14 10.87 -24.66 -13.51
C GLN A 14 10.16 -23.45 -12.88
N VAL A 15 10.88 -22.61 -12.14
CA VAL A 15 10.33 -21.33 -11.63
C VAL A 15 9.85 -20.46 -12.79
N GLN A 16 10.65 -20.35 -13.86
CA GLN A 16 10.24 -19.61 -15.04
C GLN A 16 8.99 -20.19 -15.73
N LYS A 17 8.79 -21.51 -15.69
CA LYS A 17 7.57 -22.15 -16.22
C LYS A 17 6.34 -21.85 -15.37
N TYR A 18 6.50 -21.70 -14.06
CA TYR A 18 5.42 -21.25 -13.17
C TYR A 18 5.04 -19.79 -13.45
N GLU A 19 6.03 -18.91 -13.57
CA GLU A 19 5.80 -17.48 -13.86
C GLU A 19 5.09 -17.26 -15.19
N ARG A 20 5.43 -18.04 -16.22
CA ARG A 20 4.80 -17.95 -17.54
C ARG A 20 3.49 -18.73 -17.65
N GLY A 21 3.05 -19.39 -16.57
CA GLY A 21 1.85 -20.24 -16.56
C GLY A 21 1.95 -21.49 -17.44
N ALA A 22 3.14 -21.82 -17.96
CA ALA A 22 3.36 -22.99 -18.79
C ALA A 22 3.23 -24.30 -17.98
N ASN A 23 3.52 -24.24 -16.68
CA ASN A 23 3.29 -25.35 -15.74
C ASN A 23 2.30 -24.93 -14.65
N ARG A 24 1.36 -25.81 -14.32
CA ARG A 24 0.46 -25.63 -13.18
C ARG A 24 1.21 -25.88 -11.87
N THR A 25 0.95 -25.04 -10.89
CA THR A 25 1.52 -25.11 -9.54
C THR A 25 0.50 -25.75 -8.60
N SER A 26 0.92 -26.69 -7.74
CA SER A 26 0.04 -27.23 -6.70
C SER A 26 -0.25 -26.18 -5.63
N ALA A 27 -1.37 -26.32 -4.91
CA ALA A 27 -1.69 -25.44 -3.78
C ALA A 27 -0.57 -25.42 -2.72
N SER A 28 0.02 -26.57 -2.41
CA SER A 28 1.16 -26.68 -1.50
C SER A 28 2.40 -25.92 -1.96
N MET A 29 2.64 -25.84 -3.27
CA MET A 29 3.78 -25.10 -3.81
C MET A 29 3.51 -23.59 -3.84
N LEU A 30 2.27 -23.16 -4.07
CA LEU A 30 1.87 -21.76 -3.93
C LEU A 30 2.11 -21.24 -2.50
N VAL A 31 1.78 -22.04 -1.47
CA VAL A 31 2.06 -21.69 -0.07
C VAL A 31 3.56 -21.47 0.16
N ARG A 32 4.41 -22.39 -0.30
CA ARG A 32 5.88 -22.27 -0.16
C ARG A 32 6.47 -21.08 -0.92
N ILE A 33 5.87 -20.70 -2.05
CA ILE A 33 6.26 -19.50 -2.81
C ILE A 33 5.89 -18.25 -2.00
N ALA A 34 4.66 -18.20 -1.46
CA ALA A 34 4.16 -17.08 -0.67
C ALA A 34 5.01 -16.84 0.58
N GLU A 35 5.35 -17.91 1.32
CA GLU A 35 6.25 -17.85 2.48
C GLU A 35 7.62 -17.25 2.12
N LYS A 36 8.20 -17.66 0.98
CA LYS A 36 9.52 -17.18 0.57
C LYS A 36 9.52 -15.74 0.08
N LEU A 37 8.41 -15.29 -0.50
CA LEU A 37 8.23 -13.94 -1.01
C LEU A 37 7.61 -13.00 0.03
N GLU A 38 7.39 -13.48 1.26
CA GLU A 38 6.79 -12.71 2.36
C GLU A 38 5.44 -12.07 1.96
N THR A 39 4.63 -12.83 1.21
CA THR A 39 3.34 -12.42 0.63
C THR A 39 2.26 -13.44 0.96
N THR A 40 1.03 -13.23 0.49
CA THR A 40 -0.10 -14.17 0.64
C THR A 40 -0.33 -14.97 -0.64
N VAL A 41 -0.92 -16.17 -0.52
CA VAL A 41 -1.34 -16.93 -1.71
C VAL A 41 -2.37 -16.15 -2.54
N GLY A 42 -3.24 -15.37 -1.87
CA GLY A 42 -4.21 -14.49 -2.52
C GLY A 42 -3.56 -13.42 -3.41
N GLU A 43 -2.43 -12.83 -2.98
CA GLU A 43 -1.64 -11.91 -3.80
C GLU A 43 -1.04 -12.60 -5.04
N LEU A 44 -0.55 -13.84 -4.90
CA LEU A 44 0.02 -14.59 -6.02
C LEU A 44 -1.00 -14.98 -7.10
N VAL A 45 -2.27 -15.17 -6.72
CA VAL A 45 -3.34 -15.61 -7.64
C VAL A 45 -4.26 -14.47 -8.08
N GLY A 46 -3.95 -13.22 -7.68
CA GLY A 46 -4.77 -12.05 -8.01
C GLY A 46 -6.11 -11.98 -7.28
N GLU A 47 -6.30 -12.74 -6.19
CA GLU A 47 -7.47 -12.59 -5.31
C GLU A 47 -7.46 -11.23 -4.60
N ASN A 48 -6.26 -10.71 -4.36
CA ASN A 48 -6.01 -9.41 -3.75
C ASN A 48 -5.79 -8.28 -4.77
N ASP A 49 -6.24 -8.41 -6.02
CA ASP A 49 -6.28 -7.29 -6.99
C ASP A 49 -7.27 -6.17 -6.59
N ARG A 50 -7.85 -6.26 -5.39
CA ARG A 50 -8.26 -5.06 -4.67
C ARG A 50 -6.99 -4.43 -4.10
N PRO A 51 -6.53 -3.27 -4.60
CA PRO A 51 -5.26 -2.67 -4.18
C PRO A 51 -5.23 -2.54 -2.65
N THR A 52 -4.57 -3.49 -1.99
CA THR A 52 -4.30 -3.46 -0.54
C THR A 52 -3.09 -2.60 -0.24
N GLY A 53 -2.22 -2.40 -1.24
CA GLY A 53 -1.35 -1.23 -1.31
C GLY A 53 -2.18 -0.07 -1.82
N ASP A 54 -2.61 0.79 -0.91
CA ASP A 54 -3.31 2.02 -1.23
C ASP A 54 -2.29 2.89 -2.00
N GLU A 55 -2.20 2.74 -3.33
CA GLU A 55 -1.36 3.58 -4.19
C GLU A 55 -1.69 5.06 -3.93
N SER A 56 -2.96 5.32 -3.60
CA SER A 56 -3.45 6.59 -3.06
C SER A 56 -2.77 7.02 -1.76
N LEU A 57 -2.45 6.11 -0.83
CA LEU A 57 -1.70 6.41 0.39
C LEU A 57 -0.25 6.76 0.10
N PHE A 58 0.42 6.01 -0.81
CA PHE A 58 1.78 6.35 -1.21
C PHE A 58 1.86 7.72 -1.88
N GLU A 59 0.90 8.05 -2.75
CA GLU A 59 0.75 9.40 -3.33
C GLU A 59 0.52 10.46 -2.25
N LYS A 60 -0.34 10.20 -1.26
CA LYS A 60 -0.59 11.13 -0.14
C LYS A 60 0.65 11.33 0.74
N LEU A 61 1.46 10.30 0.95
CA LEU A 61 2.69 10.37 1.73
C LEU A 61 3.85 11.03 0.96
N ALA A 62 3.79 11.07 -0.37
CA ALA A 62 4.77 11.77 -1.20
C ALA A 62 4.68 13.30 -1.10
N VAL A 63 3.59 13.85 -0.52
CA VAL A 63 3.45 15.29 -0.28
C VAL A 63 4.51 15.75 0.72
N PRO A 64 5.29 16.81 0.41
CA PRO A 64 6.28 17.34 1.34
C PRO A 64 5.66 17.65 2.71
N GLY A 65 6.23 17.07 3.78
CA GLY A 65 5.74 17.24 5.15
C GLY A 65 4.65 16.25 5.59
N ALA A 66 4.12 15.40 4.70
CA ALA A 66 3.08 14.42 5.07
C ALA A 66 3.58 13.40 6.11
N VAL A 67 4.79 12.87 5.93
CA VAL A 67 5.40 11.94 6.89
C VAL A 67 5.65 12.61 8.24
N GLN A 68 6.14 13.86 8.24
CA GLN A 68 6.41 14.62 9.47
C GLN A 68 5.11 14.87 10.26
N LEU A 69 4.02 15.20 9.56
CA LEU A 69 2.70 15.35 10.17
C LEU A 69 2.19 14.03 10.74
N LEU A 70 2.37 12.93 10.01
CA LEU A 70 1.96 11.59 10.46
C LEU A 70 2.72 11.16 11.73
N GLU A 71 4.04 11.36 11.76
CA GLU A 71 4.89 11.06 12.92
C GLU A 71 4.51 11.91 14.14
N ALA A 72 4.30 13.22 13.93
CA ALA A 72 3.86 14.13 14.98
C ALA A 72 2.48 13.73 15.52
N PHE A 73 1.53 13.41 14.64
CA PHE A 73 0.18 12.95 15.01
C PHE A 73 0.21 11.63 15.79
N ALA A 74 1.04 10.67 15.35
CA ALA A 74 1.20 9.38 16.01
C ALA A 74 1.80 9.50 17.41
N SER A 75 2.66 10.51 17.64
CA SER A 75 3.29 10.78 18.93
C SER A 75 2.35 11.41 19.97
N VAL A 76 1.14 11.85 19.56
CA VAL A 76 0.15 12.46 20.47
C VAL A 76 -0.57 11.40 21.29
N GLN A 77 -0.26 11.33 22.59
CA GLN A 77 -0.88 10.34 23.49
C GLN A 77 -2.36 10.64 23.77
N GLN A 78 -2.74 11.90 23.95
CA GLN A 78 -4.12 12.29 24.29
C GLN A 78 -5.05 12.20 23.07
N PRO A 79 -6.13 11.40 23.11
CA PRO A 79 -7.05 11.27 21.97
C PRO A 79 -7.76 12.56 21.59
N SER A 80 -8.12 13.39 22.56
CA SER A 80 -8.78 14.69 22.34
C SER A 80 -7.93 15.65 21.52
N LEU A 81 -6.61 15.66 21.73
CA LEU A 81 -5.68 16.49 20.96
C LEU A 81 -5.54 16.00 19.51
N ARG A 82 -5.56 14.69 19.28
CA ARG A 82 -5.61 14.12 17.92
C ARG A 82 -6.86 14.56 17.17
N THR A 83 -8.02 14.53 17.83
CA THR A 83 -9.27 15.05 17.26
C THR A 83 -9.19 16.55 16.96
N ALA A 84 -8.58 17.34 17.85
CA ALA A 84 -8.40 18.78 17.62
C ALA A 84 -7.52 19.07 16.40
N ILE A 85 -6.42 18.33 16.22
CA ILE A 85 -5.56 18.44 15.03
C ILE A 85 -6.36 18.15 13.76
N LEU A 86 -7.12 17.05 13.73
CA LEU A 86 -7.95 16.70 12.57
C LEU A 86 -9.00 17.77 12.25
N ASN A 87 -9.63 18.35 13.27
CA ASN A 87 -10.61 19.42 13.08
C ASN A 87 -9.97 20.69 12.52
N LEU A 88 -8.78 21.06 13.01
CA LEU A 88 -8.03 22.20 12.48
C LEU A 88 -7.68 21.96 11.00
N THR A 89 -7.15 20.78 10.65
CA THR A 89 -6.80 20.48 9.26
C THR A 89 -8.03 20.54 8.35
N ARG A 90 -9.19 20.08 8.83
CA ARG A 90 -10.47 20.19 8.09
C ARG A 90 -10.89 21.65 7.88
N SER A 91 -10.81 22.48 8.92
CA SER A 91 -11.17 23.90 8.84
C SER A 91 -10.31 24.65 7.82
N LEU A 92 -9.01 24.35 7.75
CA LEU A 92 -8.10 24.99 6.79
C LEU A 92 -8.39 24.61 5.33
N ILE A 93 -8.93 23.41 5.11
CA ILE A 93 -9.38 22.96 3.78
C ILE A 93 -10.63 23.75 3.37
N GLU A 94 -11.57 23.93 4.30
CA GLU A 94 -12.83 24.66 4.07
C GLU A 94 -12.61 26.16 3.81
N GLU A 95 -11.64 26.81 4.49
CA GLU A 95 -11.29 28.22 4.27
C GLU A 95 -10.62 28.51 2.92
N THR A 96 -10.04 27.48 2.27
CA THR A 96 -9.38 27.66 0.96
C THR A 96 -10.41 27.73 -0.20
N GLU A 97 -11.68 27.39 0.04
CA GLU A 97 -12.75 27.36 -0.97
C GLU A 97 -13.66 28.61 -0.97
N GLU A 98 -13.24 29.77 -0.44
CA GLU A 98 -14.02 31.00 -0.57
C GLU A 98 -13.95 31.59 -2.00
N PRO A 99 -15.08 31.71 -2.73
CA PRO A 99 -15.07 32.20 -4.11
C PRO A 99 -14.83 33.72 -4.16
N ALA A 100 -13.89 34.12 -5.03
CA ALA A 100 -13.49 35.50 -5.30
C ALA A 100 -14.68 36.48 -5.43
N PRO A 101 -14.54 37.75 -4.96
CA PRO A 101 -15.64 38.70 -4.95
C PRO A 101 -16.13 38.97 -6.37
N LYS A 102 -17.42 38.68 -6.62
CA LYS A 102 -18.11 39.08 -7.85
C LYS A 102 -17.96 40.60 -7.99
N ARG A 103 -17.15 41.04 -8.97
CA ARG A 103 -17.05 42.45 -9.34
C ARG A 103 -18.46 42.96 -9.62
N ALA A 104 -18.88 43.93 -8.82
CA ALA A 104 -20.14 44.65 -9.02
C ALA A 104 -20.06 45.45 -10.33
N ARG A 105 -21.21 45.46 -11.01
CA ARG A 105 -21.61 46.15 -12.25
C ARG A 105 -20.71 47.25 -12.80
#